data_AF-A0AAW3ZMB7-F1
#
_entry.id   AF-A0AAW3ZMB7-F1
#
_cell.length_a   1.000
_cell.length_b   1.000
_cell.length_c   1.000
_cell.angle_alpha   90.00
_cell.angle_beta   90.00
_cell.angle_gamma   90.00
#
_symmetry.space_group_name_H-M   'P 1'
#
loop_
_entity.id
_entity.type
_entity.pdbx_description
1 polymer ?
#
loop_
_entity_poly.entity_id
_entity_poly.type
_entity_poly.pdbx_seq_one_letter_code
_entity_poly.pdbx_strand_id
1 'polypeptide(L)'
;MNSVPDTRPGLHFARLWQSLGLLWLLSGLVLALVKMPEIEWTPNYFDKIEHALGFCLMMLYAGMLFPQGRRWAALGLLLYGIKIELLQMLVPWRGAEWLDLAADVLGILAAWLLLSTPLQRALALLDAGLALLWHRVLRSGR
;
A
#
# COMPACT_ATOMS: atom_id res chain seq x y z
N MET A 1 -31.94 -1.23 5.32
CA MET A 1 -30.53 -1.35 5.78
C MET A 1 -30.00 0.06 6.01
N ASN A 2 -30.00 0.51 7.26
CA ASN A 2 -29.51 1.84 7.62
C ASN A 2 -27.98 1.80 7.60
N SER A 3 -27.35 2.38 6.60
CA SER A 3 -25.91 2.63 6.61
C SER A 3 -25.61 3.59 7.75
N VAL A 4 -24.91 3.12 8.78
CA VAL A 4 -24.33 3.99 9.82
C VAL A 4 -23.53 5.08 9.10
N PRO A 5 -23.84 6.38 9.30
CA PRO A 5 -23.06 7.44 8.68
C PRO A 5 -21.60 7.31 9.12
N ASP A 6 -20.68 7.29 8.16
CA ASP A 6 -19.24 7.22 8.40
C ASP A 6 -18.81 8.54 9.03
N THR A 7 -18.77 8.60 10.37
CA THR A 7 -18.46 9.80 11.15
C THR A 7 -16.96 10.17 11.13
N ARG A 8 -16.17 9.60 10.22
CA ARG A 8 -14.75 9.92 10.08
C ARG A 8 -14.63 11.27 9.37
N PRO A 9 -14.01 12.30 9.97
CA PRO A 9 -13.68 13.50 9.21
C PRO A 9 -12.81 13.11 8.02
N GLY A 10 -13.12 13.66 6.85
CA GLY A 10 -12.33 13.42 5.63
C GLY A 10 -10.89 13.91 5.80
N LEU A 11 -9.97 13.29 5.06
CA LEU A 11 -8.57 13.72 5.06
C LEU A 11 -8.44 15.15 4.51
N HIS A 12 -7.77 16.03 5.26
CA HIS A 12 -7.47 17.40 4.89
C HIS A 12 -6.61 17.47 3.61
N PHE A 13 -5.66 16.55 3.46
CA PHE A 13 -4.74 16.49 2.32
C PHE A 13 -4.98 15.27 1.41
N ALA A 14 -6.24 14.92 1.14
CA ALA A 14 -6.60 13.70 0.40
C ALA A 14 -5.82 13.50 -0.93
N ARG A 15 -5.66 14.57 -1.73
CA ARG A 15 -4.93 14.51 -3.00
C ARG A 15 -3.45 14.18 -2.82
N LEU A 16 -2.82 14.72 -1.78
CA LEU A 16 -1.41 14.43 -1.47
C LEU A 16 -1.25 12.94 -1.18
N TRP A 17 -2.09 12.38 -0.30
CA TRP A 17 -2.05 10.97 0.04
C TRP A 17 -2.35 10.06 -1.17
N GLN A 18 -3.32 10.42 -2.00
CA GLN A 18 -3.58 9.69 -3.26
C GLN A 18 -2.37 9.69 -4.19
N SER A 19 -1.71 10.83 -4.36
CA SER A 19 -0.49 10.94 -5.18
C SER A 19 0.67 10.12 -4.61
N LEU A 20 0.85 10.12 -3.28
CA LEU A 20 1.86 9.29 -2.62
C LEU A 20 1.58 7.80 -2.79
N GLY A 21 0.32 7.38 -2.68
CA GLY A 21 -0.11 6.01 -2.94
C GLY A 21 0.15 5.59 -4.39
N LEU A 22 -0.18 6.45 -5.36
CA LEU A 22 0.11 6.19 -6.77
C LEU A 22 1.62 6.09 -7.03
N LEU A 23 2.40 7.01 -6.46
CA LEU A 23 3.87 6.97 -6.58
C LEU A 23 4.43 5.67 -6.00
N TRP A 24 3.90 5.20 -4.87
CA TRP A 24 4.33 3.94 -4.27
C TRP A 24 4.01 2.74 -5.17
N LEU A 25 2.81 2.68 -5.77
CA LEU A 25 2.48 1.63 -6.75
C LEU A 25 3.43 1.66 -7.95
N LEU A 26 3.70 2.85 -8.52
CA LEU A 26 4.62 2.98 -9.65
C LEU A 26 6.04 2.55 -9.28
N SER A 27 6.53 2.97 -8.10
CA SER A 27 7.84 2.56 -7.59
C SER A 27 7.91 1.06 -7.38
N GLY A 28 6.89 0.44 -6.79
CA GLY A 28 6.83 -1.01 -6.61
C GLY A 28 6.91 -1.77 -7.93
N LEU A 29 6.22 -1.29 -8.97
CA LEU A 29 6.25 -1.91 -10.30
C LEU A 29 7.64 -1.80 -10.93
N VAL A 30 8.27 -0.63 -10.83
CA VAL A 30 9.63 -0.43 -11.33
C VAL A 30 10.60 -1.35 -10.61
N LEU A 31 10.54 -1.40 -9.28
CA LEU A 31 11.41 -2.26 -8.46
C LEU A 31 11.23 -3.75 -8.80
N ALA A 32 10.01 -4.19 -9.08
CA ALA A 32 9.72 -5.57 -9.44
C ALA A 32 10.25 -5.98 -10.84
N LEU A 33 10.59 -5.03 -11.71
CA LEU A 33 11.03 -5.29 -13.09
C LEU A 33 12.51 -4.97 -13.32
N VAL A 34 13.10 -4.06 -12.54
CA VAL A 34 14.50 -3.68 -12.67
C VAL A 34 15.41 -4.82 -12.20
N LYS A 35 16.52 -5.03 -12.92
CA LYS A 35 17.57 -5.95 -12.48
C LYS A 35 18.27 -5.37 -11.26
N MET A 36 18.06 -5.99 -10.11
CA MET A 36 18.80 -5.65 -8.90
C MET A 36 20.17 -6.36 -8.87
N PRO A 37 21.20 -5.74 -8.27
CA PRO A 37 22.46 -6.41 -8.02
C PRO A 37 22.23 -7.59 -7.07
N GLU A 38 22.78 -8.76 -7.42
CA GLU A 38 22.74 -9.94 -6.56
C GLU A 38 23.61 -9.68 -5.32
N ILE A 39 23.03 -9.83 -4.14
CA ILE A 39 23.74 -9.75 -2.87
C ILE A 39 23.97 -11.18 -2.39
N GLU A 40 25.23 -11.59 -2.25
CA GLU A 40 25.63 -12.98 -1.97
C GLU A 40 25.01 -13.59 -0.70
N TRP A 41 24.52 -12.77 0.22
CA TRP A 41 24.02 -13.17 1.54
C TRP A 41 22.50 -13.08 1.70
N THR A 42 21.72 -12.99 0.61
CA THR A 42 20.25 -12.97 0.71
C THR A 42 19.73 -14.33 1.19
N PRO A 43 18.98 -14.38 2.31
CA PRO A 43 18.35 -15.62 2.76
C PRO A 43 17.42 -16.20 1.69
N ASN A 44 17.26 -17.53 1.71
CA ASN A 44 16.26 -18.19 0.86
C ASN A 44 14.88 -17.59 1.10
N TYR A 45 14.13 -17.36 0.02
CA TYR A 45 12.77 -16.80 0.04
C TYR A 45 12.66 -15.38 0.61
N PHE A 46 13.76 -14.63 0.72
CA PHE A 46 13.72 -13.26 1.21
C PHE A 46 12.81 -12.37 0.35
N ASP A 47 12.81 -12.57 -0.97
CA ASP A 47 11.91 -11.88 -1.90
C ASP A 47 10.43 -12.15 -1.61
N LYS A 48 10.07 -13.32 -1.05
CA LYS A 48 8.68 -13.62 -0.67
C LYS A 48 8.26 -12.80 0.55
N ILE A 49 9.20 -12.52 1.45
CA ILE A 49 8.97 -11.62 2.58
C ILE A 49 8.79 -10.19 2.06
N GLU A 50 9.58 -9.76 1.07
CA GLU A 50 9.44 -8.45 0.44
C GLU A 50 8.07 -8.29 -0.23
N HIS A 51 7.60 -9.30 -0.97
CA HIS A 51 6.27 -9.35 -1.57
C HIS A 51 5.17 -9.26 -0.50
N ALA A 52 5.18 -10.16 0.48
CA ALA A 52 4.17 -10.18 1.54
C ALA A 52 4.14 -8.86 2.35
N LEU A 53 5.31 -8.31 2.71
CA LEU A 53 5.39 -7.06 3.45
C LEU A 53 4.96 -5.87 2.59
N GLY A 54 5.43 -5.80 1.33
CA GLY A 54 5.08 -4.74 0.39
C GLY A 54 3.57 -4.66 0.17
N PHE A 55 2.94 -5.78 -0.15
CA PHE A 55 1.49 -5.85 -0.37
C PHE A 55 0.69 -5.63 0.91
N CYS A 56 1.19 -6.07 2.08
CA CYS A 56 0.57 -5.75 3.36
C CYS A 56 0.55 -4.24 3.61
N LEU A 57 1.70 -3.57 3.45
CA LEU A 57 1.80 -2.14 3.68
C LEU A 57 0.99 -1.32 2.66
N MET A 58 0.98 -1.71 1.39
CA MET A 58 0.14 -1.08 0.36
C MET A 58 -1.35 -1.25 0.65
N MET A 59 -1.78 -2.44 1.08
CA MET A 59 -3.18 -2.71 1.43
C MET A 59 -3.60 -1.96 2.70
N LEU A 60 -2.73 -1.89 3.72
CA LEU A 60 -2.94 -1.07 4.91
C LEU A 60 -3.16 0.39 4.52
N TYR A 61 -2.26 0.93 3.70
CA TYR A 61 -2.32 2.31 3.22
C TYR A 61 -3.61 2.58 2.45
N ALA A 62 -3.91 1.77 1.44
CA ALA A 62 -5.11 1.90 0.62
C ALA A 62 -6.39 1.73 1.45
N GLY A 63 -6.41 0.81 2.42
CA GLY A 63 -7.57 0.58 3.28
C GLY A 63 -7.81 1.65 4.34
N MET A 64 -6.79 2.45 4.67
CA MET A 64 -6.91 3.69 5.44
C MET A 64 -7.38 4.86 4.57
N LEU A 65 -6.89 4.95 3.33
CA LEU A 65 -7.22 5.99 2.37
C LEU A 65 -8.65 5.85 1.81
N PHE A 66 -9.12 4.61 1.63
CA PHE A 66 -10.45 4.27 1.10
C PHE A 66 -11.21 3.30 2.03
N PRO A 67 -11.69 3.75 3.21
CA PRO A 67 -12.33 2.88 4.19
C PRO A 67 -13.54 2.09 3.67
N GLN A 68 -14.37 2.73 2.83
CA GLN A 68 -15.55 2.12 2.20
C GLN A 68 -15.18 1.29 0.95
N GLY A 69 -13.97 1.52 0.40
CA GLY A 69 -13.46 0.89 -0.81
C GLY A 69 -12.49 -0.27 -0.56
N ARG A 70 -12.31 -0.74 0.68
CA ARG A 70 -11.31 -1.77 1.04
C ARG A 70 -11.34 -3.01 0.14
N ARG A 71 -12.53 -3.52 -0.15
CA ARG A 71 -12.71 -4.69 -1.05
C ARG A 71 -12.16 -4.43 -2.46
N TRP A 72 -12.34 -3.21 -2.96
CA TRP A 72 -11.86 -2.79 -4.27
C TRP A 72 -10.36 -2.52 -4.26
N ALA A 73 -9.83 -2.00 -3.14
CA ALA A 73 -8.38 -1.89 -2.94
C ALA A 73 -7.71 -3.27 -2.92
N ALA A 74 -8.27 -4.23 -2.19
CA ALA A 74 -7.75 -5.60 -2.15
C ALA A 74 -7.80 -6.27 -3.54
N LEU A 75 -8.93 -6.15 -4.26
CA LEU A 75 -9.05 -6.66 -5.62
C LEU A 75 -8.05 -5.97 -6.57
N GLY A 76 -7.92 -4.65 -6.47
CA GLY A 76 -6.98 -3.87 -7.28
C GLY A 76 -5.53 -4.28 -7.04
N LEU A 77 -5.15 -4.50 -5.78
CA LEU A 77 -3.81 -5.00 -5.43
C LEU A 77 -3.60 -6.44 -5.90
N LEU A 78 -4.59 -7.33 -5.79
CA LEU A 78 -4.48 -8.68 -6.35
C LEU A 78 -4.24 -8.64 -7.86
N LEU A 79 -5.02 -7.84 -8.60
CA LEU A 79 -4.82 -7.66 -10.05
C LEU A 79 -3.46 -7.04 -10.36
N TYR A 80 -2.98 -6.14 -9.50
CA TYR A 80 -1.67 -5.53 -9.62
C TYR A 80 -0.54 -6.55 -9.43
N GLY A 81 -0.60 -7.44 -8.44
CA GLY A 81 0.35 -8.55 -8.25
C GLY A 81 0.36 -9.51 -9.43
N ILE A 82 -0.82 -9.94 -9.90
CA ILE A 82 -0.94 -10.76 -11.13
C ILE A 82 -0.28 -10.06 -12.32
N LYS A 83 -0.48 -8.74 -12.47
CA LYS A 83 0.13 -7.97 -13.55
C LYS A 83 1.66 -7.92 -13.42
N ILE A 84 2.20 -7.81 -12.21
CA ILE A 84 3.66 -7.86 -11.99
C ILE A 84 4.22 -9.19 -12.50
N GLU A 85 3.65 -10.31 -12.07
CA GLU A 85 4.06 -11.65 -12.50
C GLU A 85 4.06 -11.79 -14.03
N LEU A 86 2.95 -11.39 -14.67
CA LEU A 86 2.83 -11.44 -16.13
C LEU A 86 3.88 -10.57 -16.85
N LEU A 87 4.22 -9.41 -16.28
CA LEU A 87 5.26 -8.55 -16.84
C LEU A 87 6.67 -9.10 -16.59
N GLN A 88 6.91 -9.75 -15.46
CA GLN A 88 8.17 -10.41 -15.16
C GLN A 88 8.46 -11.53 -16.16
N MET A 89 7.45 -12.28 -16.62
CA MET A 89 7.60 -13.27 -17.71
C MET A 89 8.19 -12.69 -19.01
N LEU A 90 8.04 -11.38 -19.24
CA LEU A 90 8.51 -10.71 -20.44
C LEU A 90 9.95 -10.19 -20.31
N VAL A 91 10.57 -10.31 -19.13
CA VAL A 91 11.87 -9.73 -18.81
C VAL A 91 12.92 -10.84 -18.65
N PRO A 92 14.09 -10.78 -19.32
CA PRO A 92 15.04 -11.91 -19.35
C PRO A 92 15.69 -12.31 -18.02
N TRP A 93 15.71 -11.41 -17.03
CA TRP A 93 16.39 -11.61 -15.74
C TRP A 93 15.45 -11.87 -14.57
N ARG A 94 14.14 -11.95 -14.80
CA ARG A 94 13.15 -12.29 -13.78
C ARG A 94 12.18 -13.32 -14.35
N GLY A 95 11.87 -14.34 -13.56
CA GLY A 95 10.79 -15.29 -13.87
C GLY A 95 9.55 -14.92 -13.07
N ALA A 96 8.37 -15.27 -13.60
CA ALA A 96 7.16 -15.29 -12.78
C ALA A 96 7.16 -16.51 -11.86
N GLU A 97 6.75 -16.30 -10.62
CA GLU A 97 6.70 -17.32 -9.59
C GLU A 97 5.35 -17.30 -8.87
N TRP A 98 4.63 -18.42 -8.92
CA TRP A 98 3.36 -18.56 -8.20
C TRP A 98 3.46 -18.31 -6.69
N LEU A 99 4.65 -18.51 -6.11
CA LEU A 99 4.92 -18.23 -4.70
C LEU A 99 4.94 -16.74 -4.38
N ASP A 100 5.32 -15.89 -5.33
CA ASP A 100 5.30 -14.43 -5.17
C ASP A 100 3.86 -13.93 -5.12
N LEU A 101 3.00 -14.42 -6.03
CA LEU A 101 1.56 -14.14 -5.98
C LEU A 101 0.90 -14.65 -4.68
N ALA A 102 1.32 -15.82 -4.18
CA ALA A 102 0.84 -16.32 -2.90
C ALA A 102 1.26 -15.42 -1.73
N ALA A 103 2.51 -14.93 -1.75
CA ALA A 103 3.02 -13.98 -0.77
C ALA A 103 2.24 -12.65 -0.81
N ASP A 104 1.93 -12.13 -2.00
CA ASP A 104 1.11 -10.93 -2.18
C ASP A 104 -0.28 -11.08 -1.53
N VAL A 105 -0.94 -12.21 -1.78
CA VAL A 105 -2.25 -12.53 -1.19
C VAL A 105 -2.16 -12.59 0.33
N LEU A 106 -1.15 -13.25 0.89
CA LEU A 106 -0.93 -13.31 2.33
C LEU A 106 -0.72 -11.91 2.93
N GLY A 107 0.03 -11.05 2.24
CA GLY A 107 0.21 -9.65 2.61
C GLY A 107 -1.11 -8.89 2.67
N ILE A 108 -1.92 -8.99 1.61
CA ILE A 108 -3.25 -8.36 1.54
C ILE A 108 -4.15 -8.83 2.69
N LEU A 109 -4.17 -10.14 2.97
CA LEU A 109 -4.98 -10.71 4.05
C LEU A 109 -4.49 -10.26 5.44
N ALA A 110 -3.18 -10.23 5.66
CA ALA A 110 -2.61 -9.73 6.91
C ALA A 110 -3.00 -8.25 7.15
N ALA A 111 -2.89 -7.41 6.13
CA ALA A 111 -3.34 -6.03 6.19
C ALA A 111 -4.84 -5.90 6.46
N TRP A 112 -5.65 -6.77 5.86
CA TRP A 112 -7.10 -6.79 6.11
C TRP A 112 -7.42 -7.03 7.58
N LEU A 113 -6.72 -7.96 8.22
CA LEU A 113 -6.84 -8.21 9.66
C LEU A 113 -6.38 -7.00 10.47
N LEU A 114 -5.25 -6.40 10.13
CA LEU A 114 -4.72 -5.22 10.82
C LEU A 114 -5.64 -4.00 10.70
N LEU A 115 -6.40 -3.86 9.60
CA LEU A 115 -7.39 -2.79 9.41
C LEU A 115 -8.65 -2.94 10.29
N SER A 116 -8.79 -4.07 11.00
CA SER A 116 -9.80 -4.24 12.05
C SER A 116 -9.35 -3.66 13.41
N THR A 117 -8.07 -3.34 13.56
CA THR A 117 -7.48 -2.75 14.77
C THR A 117 -7.53 -1.21 14.76
N PRO A 118 -7.12 -0.52 15.85
CA PRO A 118 -6.97 0.93 15.86
C PRO A 118 -5.97 1.48 14.82
N LEU A 119 -5.08 0.64 14.28
CA LEU A 119 -4.09 1.03 13.27
C LEU A 119 -4.74 1.69 12.05
N GLN A 120 -5.99 1.33 11.72
CA GLN A 120 -6.74 1.94 10.62
C GLN A 120 -6.94 3.47 10.73
N ARG A 121 -6.66 4.06 11.89
CA ARG A 121 -6.77 5.51 12.14
C ARG A 121 -5.45 6.26 11.94
N ALA A 122 -4.33 5.55 11.78
CA ALA A 122 -3.00 6.15 11.76
C ALA A 122 -2.86 7.27 10.72
N LEU A 123 -3.29 7.02 9.47
CA LEU A 123 -3.24 8.02 8.40
C LEU A 123 -4.08 9.27 8.72
N ALA A 124 -5.29 9.07 9.26
CA ALA A 124 -6.17 10.19 9.62
C ALA A 124 -5.61 11.03 10.78
N LEU A 125 -4.98 10.38 11.78
CA LEU A 125 -4.32 11.08 12.88
C LEU A 125 -3.10 11.88 12.40
N LEU A 126 -2.31 11.30 11.49
CA LEU A 126 -1.17 11.98 10.88
C LEU A 126 -1.63 13.20 10.06
N ASP A 127 -2.66 13.02 9.23
CA ASP A 127 -3.24 14.08 8.41
C ASP A 127 -3.79 15.24 9.28
N ALA A 128 -4.55 14.92 10.34
CA ALA A 128 -5.04 15.92 11.28
C ALA A 128 -3.91 16.66 12.00
N GLY A 129 -2.85 15.95 12.41
CA GLY A 129 -1.65 16.55 13.01
C GLY A 129 -0.96 17.54 12.07
N LEU A 130 -0.78 17.17 10.80
CA LEU A 130 -0.21 18.05 9.78
C LEU A 130 -1.09 19.29 9.53
N ALA A 131 -2.42 19.12 9.52
CA ALA A 131 -3.34 20.24 9.35
C ALA A 131 -3.24 21.24 10.52
N LEU A 132 -3.15 20.73 11.76
CA LEU A 132 -2.95 21.58 12.94
C LEU A 132 -1.63 22.34 12.90
N LEU A 133 -0.53 21.67 12.51
CA LEU A 133 0.78 22.31 12.35
C LEU A 133 0.76 23.39 11.26
N TRP A 134 0.13 23.09 10.12
CA TRP A 134 -0.04 24.05 9.02
C TRP A 134 -0.73 25.34 9.50
N HIS A 135 -1.80 25.21 10.28
CA HIS A 135 -2.51 26.38 10.83
C HIS A 135 -1.69 27.16 11.87
N ARG A 136 -0.92 26.48 12.72
CA ARG A 136 -0.13 27.15 13.78
C ARG A 136 1.11 27.88 13.23
N VAL A 137 1.77 27.33 12.21
CA VAL A 137 3.07 27.82 11.73
C VAL A 137 2.93 28.81 10.58
N LEU A 138 1.99 28.58 9.66
CA LEU A 138 1.97 29.32 8.38
C LEU A 138 0.87 30.40 8.30
N ARG A 139 -0.05 30.44 9.27
CA ARG A 139 -1.11 31.47 9.37
C ARG A 139 -0.87 32.52 10.46
N SER A 140 0.06 32.30 11.39
CA SER A 140 0.41 33.23 12.47
C SER A 140 1.40 34.33 12.04
N GLY A 141 1.92 34.26 10.81
CA GLY A 141 2.83 35.24 10.21
C GLY A 141 2.19 36.18 9.17
N ARG A 142 0.86 36.29 9.13
CA ARG A 142 0.14 37.30 8.34
C ARG A 142 -0.73 38.15 9.25
#